data_AF-A0AAD8GP45-F1
#
_entry.id   AF-A0AAD8GP45-F1
#
_cell.length_a   1.000
_cell.length_b   1.000
_cell.length_c   1.000
_cell.angle_alpha   90.00
_cell.angle_beta   90.00
_cell.angle_gamma   90.00
#
_symmetry.space_group_name_H-M   'P 1'
#
loop_
_entity.id
_entity.type
_entity.pdbx_description
1 polymer ?
#
loop_
_entity_poly.entity_id
_entity_poly.type
_entity_poly.pdbx_seq_one_letter_code
_entity_poly.pdbx_strand_id
1 'polypeptide(L)'
;MMFTARIAAYKVCYAFGYSGSDILAAMDTTVSDGVNIMSLSLGGVPKPYYQDSIAIATLGGFQQGVVVSCSVGNSSPYSSIAGNVAPWIMTLAASYLDKSFPST
;
A
#
# COMPACT_ATOMS: atom_id res chain seq x y z
N MET A 1 4.11 19.35 3.21
CA MET A 1 3.08 18.78 4.10
C MET A 1 1.76 19.44 3.73
N MET A 2 0.75 18.67 3.31
CA MET A 2 -0.55 19.23 2.94
C MET A 2 -1.44 19.21 4.19
N PHE A 3 -1.56 20.36 4.86
CA PHE A 3 -2.33 20.48 6.11
C PHE A 3 -3.83 20.59 5.91
N THR A 4 -4.30 20.67 4.65
CA THR A 4 -5.70 20.78 4.26
C THR A 4 -6.28 19.49 3.68
N ALA A 5 -5.51 18.40 3.66
CA ALA A 5 -5.97 17.11 3.15
C ALA A 5 -7.08 16.52 4.03
N ARG A 6 -8.07 15.89 3.39
CA ARG A 6 -9.12 15.13 4.08
C ARG A 6 -8.70 13.67 4.19
N ILE A 7 -9.04 13.04 5.30
CA ILE A 7 -8.72 11.63 5.56
C ILE A 7 -10.00 10.81 5.49
N ALA A 8 -10.02 9.82 4.60
CA ALA A 8 -10.98 8.72 4.62
C ALA A 8 -10.24 7.44 5.05
N ALA A 9 -10.80 6.71 6.01
CA ALA A 9 -10.17 5.53 6.59
C ALA A 9 -10.92 4.26 6.20
N TYR A 10 -10.26 3.37 5.47
CA TYR A 10 -10.79 2.08 5.03
C TYR A 10 -10.10 0.96 5.81
N LYS A 11 -10.85 0.28 6.69
CA LYS A 11 -10.32 -0.80 7.50
C LYS A 11 -10.31 -2.11 6.72
N VAL A 12 -9.11 -2.61 6.42
CA VAL A 12 -8.91 -3.91 5.74
C VAL A 12 -8.13 -4.92 6.58
N CYS A 13 -7.47 -4.46 7.65
CA CYS A 13 -6.68 -5.29 8.53
C CYS A 13 -7.40 -5.47 9.89
N TYR A 14 -7.42 -6.72 10.34
CA TYR A 14 -8.05 -7.18 11.57
C TYR A 14 -7.03 -7.95 12.41
N ALA A 15 -7.44 -8.42 13.59
CA ALA A 15 -6.55 -9.08 14.55
C ALA A 15 -5.78 -10.28 13.97
N PHE A 16 -6.37 -10.99 13.00
CA PHE A 16 -5.78 -12.16 12.34
C PHE A 16 -5.15 -11.85 10.97
N GLY A 17 -4.99 -10.57 10.63
CA GLY A 17 -4.46 -10.12 9.35
C GLY A 17 -5.53 -9.53 8.45
N TYR A 18 -5.29 -9.59 7.14
CA TYR A 18 -6.15 -9.01 6.11
C TYR A 18 -6.39 -10.03 5.00
N SER A 19 -7.53 -9.92 4.31
CA SER A 19 -7.84 -10.73 3.14
C SER A 19 -7.67 -9.93 1.86
N GLY A 20 -7.39 -10.61 0.75
CA GLY A 20 -7.35 -9.96 -0.57
C GLY A 20 -8.70 -9.37 -0.99
N SER A 21 -9.81 -9.99 -0.54
CA SER A 21 -11.17 -9.50 -0.77
C SER A 21 -11.44 -8.18 -0.06
N ASP A 22 -10.95 -7.99 1.17
CA ASP A 22 -11.12 -6.73 1.90
C ASP A 22 -10.39 -5.57 1.19
N ILE A 23 -9.20 -5.85 0.62
CA ILE A 23 -8.43 -4.87 -0.14
C ILE A 23 -9.16 -4.48 -1.43
N LEU A 24 -9.72 -5.45 -2.15
CA LEU A 24 -10.52 -5.19 -3.36
C LEU A 24 -11.75 -4.33 -3.03
N ALA A 25 -12.52 -4.73 -2.01
CA ALA A 25 -13.71 -3.98 -1.58
C ALA A 25 -13.36 -2.55 -1.11
N ALA A 26 -12.24 -2.38 -0.40
CA ALA A 26 -11.77 -1.06 0.00
C ALA A 26 -11.37 -0.20 -1.20
N MET A 27 -10.76 -0.80 -2.23
CA MET A 27 -10.39 -0.08 -3.44
C MET A 27 -11.60 0.39 -4.23
N ASP A 28 -12.61 -0.48 -4.41
CA ASP A 28 -13.86 -0.11 -5.07
C ASP A 28 -14.55 1.04 -4.34
N THR A 29 -14.55 1.00 -3.00
CA THR A 29 -15.12 2.08 -2.18
C THR A 29 -14.30 3.37 -2.32
N THR A 30 -12.96 3.28 -2.32
CA THR A 30 -12.04 4.41 -2.48
C THR A 30 -12.28 5.13 -3.80
N VAL A 31 -12.50 4.38 -4.88
CA VAL A 31 -12.84 4.91 -6.20
C VAL A 31 -14.22 5.58 -6.17
N SER A 32 -15.23 4.91 -5.62
CA SER A 32 -16.60 5.45 -5.51
C SER A 32 -16.66 6.74 -4.69
N ASP A 33 -15.85 6.85 -3.65
CA ASP A 33 -15.77 8.03 -2.78
C ASP A 33 -14.97 9.18 -3.41
N GLY A 34 -14.34 8.97 -4.57
CA GLY A 34 -13.57 9.99 -5.29
C GLY A 34 -12.24 10.35 -4.62
N VAL A 35 -11.61 9.40 -3.91
CA VAL A 35 -10.31 9.62 -3.26
C VAL A 35 -9.23 9.84 -4.31
N ASN A 36 -8.38 10.85 -4.12
CA ASN A 36 -7.31 11.16 -5.08
C ASN A 36 -6.04 10.31 -4.86
N ILE A 37 -5.69 10.05 -3.60
CA ILE A 37 -4.46 9.35 -3.22
C ILE A 37 -4.80 8.31 -2.16
N MET A 38 -4.37 7.07 -2.37
CA MET A 38 -4.48 6.00 -1.39
C MET A 38 -3.10 5.68 -0.80
N SER A 39 -3.03 5.66 0.54
CA SER A 39 -1.84 5.22 1.27
C SER A 39 -2.07 3.82 1.82
N LEU A 40 -1.34 2.84 1.29
CA LEU A 40 -1.51 1.42 1.61
C LEU A 40 -0.20 0.82 2.16
N SER A 41 -0.05 0.84 3.48
CA SER A 41 1.11 0.22 4.14
C SER A 41 0.92 -1.28 4.38
N LEU A 42 0.56 -2.00 3.32
CA LEU A 42 0.37 -3.45 3.31
C LEU A 42 1.23 -4.08 2.22
N GLY A 43 1.53 -5.35 2.36
CA GLY A 43 2.31 -6.09 1.38
C GLY A 43 2.47 -7.54 1.81
N GLY A 44 2.73 -8.39 0.81
CA GLY A 44 3.01 -9.81 1.01
C GLY A 44 4.29 -10.21 0.30
N VAL A 45 4.51 -11.52 0.23
CA VAL A 45 5.57 -12.09 -0.59
C VAL A 45 5.39 -11.73 -2.07
N PRO A 46 6.48 -11.47 -2.81
CA PRO A 46 6.43 -11.22 -4.23
C PRO A 46 5.75 -12.37 -4.96
N LYS A 47 4.83 -12.03 -5.87
CA LYS A 47 4.04 -12.99 -6.65
C LYS A 47 3.67 -12.37 -8.00
N PRO A 48 3.32 -13.18 -9.02
CA PRO A 48 2.86 -12.65 -10.30
C PRO A 48 1.65 -11.72 -10.12
N TYR A 49 1.58 -10.65 -10.91
CA TYR A 49 0.56 -9.60 -10.73
C TYR A 49 -0.89 -10.12 -10.75
N TYR A 50 -1.17 -11.11 -11.59
CA TYR A 50 -2.50 -11.73 -11.70
C TYR A 50 -2.88 -12.62 -10.51
N GLN A 51 -1.96 -12.88 -9.58
CA GLN A 51 -2.21 -13.56 -8.30
C GLN A 51 -2.10 -12.59 -7.11
N ASP A 52 -1.76 -11.32 -7.36
CA ASP A 52 -1.66 -10.32 -6.32
C ASP A 52 -2.91 -9.46 -6.23
N SER A 53 -3.71 -9.68 -5.19
CA SER A 53 -4.89 -8.86 -4.90
C SER A 53 -4.56 -7.38 -4.78
N ILE A 54 -3.37 -7.01 -4.27
CA ILE A 54 -2.96 -5.61 -4.19
C ILE A 54 -2.70 -5.06 -5.60
N ALA A 55 -1.95 -5.79 -6.43
CA ALA A 55 -1.68 -5.35 -7.80
C ALA A 55 -2.98 -5.22 -8.62
N ILE A 56 -3.90 -6.18 -8.49
CA ILE A 56 -5.20 -6.17 -9.18
C ILE A 56 -6.06 -5.00 -8.71
N ALA A 57 -6.22 -4.81 -7.39
CA ALA A 57 -7.02 -3.73 -6.84
C ALA A 57 -6.47 -2.37 -7.27
N THR A 58 -5.17 -2.16 -7.08
CA THR A 58 -4.51 -0.88 -7.41
C THR A 58 -4.52 -0.58 -8.91
N LEU A 59 -4.52 -1.59 -9.78
CA LEU A 59 -4.68 -1.38 -11.22
C LEU A 59 -6.05 -0.78 -11.54
N GLY A 60 -7.12 -1.29 -10.92
CA GLY A 60 -8.47 -0.79 -11.10
C GLY A 60 -8.61 0.68 -10.67
N GLY A 61 -8.06 1.03 -9.51
CA GLY A 61 -8.10 2.44 -9.08
C GLY A 61 -7.16 3.35 -9.86
N PHE A 62 -6.00 2.86 -10.30
CA PHE A 62 -5.10 3.61 -11.17
C PHE A 62 -5.79 3.99 -12.50
N GLN A 63 -6.56 3.06 -13.08
CA GLN A 63 -7.37 3.33 -14.28
C GLN A 63 -8.44 4.40 -14.06
N GLN A 64 -8.87 4.60 -12.81
CA GLN A 64 -9.84 5.63 -12.41
C GLN A 64 -9.16 6.93 -11.90
N GLY A 65 -7.83 7.02 -12.00
CA GLY A 65 -7.06 8.22 -11.63
C GLY A 65 -6.65 8.29 -10.15
N VAL A 66 -6.79 7.20 -9.39
CA VAL A 66 -6.32 7.13 -7.99
C VAL A 66 -4.85 6.73 -7.96
N VAL A 67 -4.00 7.56 -7.35
CA VAL A 67 -2.58 7.23 -7.15
C VAL A 67 -2.41 6.42 -5.87
N VAL A 68 -1.72 5.28 -5.93
CA VAL A 68 -1.51 4.41 -4.77
C VAL A 68 -0.04 4.39 -4.35
N SER A 69 0.20 4.66 -3.07
CA SER A 69 1.50 4.57 -2.41
C SER A 69 1.55 3.33 -1.52
N CYS A 70 2.56 2.48 -1.73
CA CYS A 70 2.74 1.24 -0.97
C CYS A 70 4.17 1.10 -0.42
N SER A 71 4.34 0.34 0.66
CA SER A 71 5.66 -0.02 1.18
C SER A 71 6.28 -1.18 0.39
N VAL A 72 7.61 -1.22 0.32
CA VAL A 72 8.37 -2.33 -0.31
C VAL A 72 8.39 -3.61 0.55
N GLY A 73 8.15 -3.47 1.86
CA GLY A 73 8.23 -4.55 2.84
C GLY A 73 9.48 -4.49 3.73
N ASN A 74 9.48 -5.27 4.81
CA ASN A 74 10.50 -5.23 5.87
C ASN A 74 11.28 -6.55 6.02
N SER A 75 11.30 -7.39 4.97
CA SER A 75 11.83 -8.76 5.07
C SER A 75 13.35 -8.88 4.83
N SER A 76 14.11 -7.81 5.05
CA SER A 76 15.59 -7.84 4.97
C SER A 76 16.16 -8.95 5.89
N PRO A 77 17.21 -9.71 5.49
CA PRO A 77 18.22 -9.44 4.45
C PRO A 77 18.09 -10.24 3.14
N TYR A 78 16.96 -10.93 2.91
CA TYR A 78 16.81 -11.77 1.72
C TYR A 78 16.78 -10.95 0.42
N SER A 79 17.40 -11.45 -0.66
CA SER A 79 17.36 -10.81 -1.97
C SER A 79 16.01 -11.05 -2.67
N SER A 80 15.61 -10.13 -3.56
CA SER A 80 14.41 -10.25 -4.39
C SER A 80 13.08 -10.43 -3.62
N ILE A 81 12.98 -9.79 -2.46
CA ILE A 81 11.80 -9.80 -1.57
C ILE A 81 10.88 -8.59 -1.73
N ALA A 82 11.19 -7.68 -2.66
CA ALA A 82 10.43 -6.45 -2.83
C ALA A 82 8.97 -6.76 -3.20
N GLY A 83 8.04 -6.41 -2.31
CA GLY A 83 6.61 -6.48 -2.55
C GLY A 83 6.10 -5.24 -3.28
N ASN A 84 4.86 -5.30 -3.77
CA ASN A 84 4.16 -4.18 -4.40
C ASN A 84 4.91 -3.56 -5.59
N VAL A 85 5.63 -4.37 -6.37
CA VAL A 85 6.47 -3.96 -7.51
C VAL A 85 5.68 -3.80 -8.82
N ALA A 86 4.37 -3.59 -8.74
CA ALA A 86 3.57 -3.36 -9.94
C ALA A 86 3.86 -1.96 -10.50
N PRO A 87 4.00 -1.78 -11.82
CA PRO A 87 4.45 -0.50 -12.40
C PRO A 87 3.56 0.71 -12.11
N TRP A 88 2.29 0.48 -11.78
CA TRP A 88 1.30 1.51 -11.44
C TRP A 88 1.27 1.86 -9.94
N ILE A 89 2.09 1.20 -9.12
CA ILE A 89 2.18 1.46 -7.68
C ILE A 89 3.43 2.30 -7.41
N MET A 90 3.28 3.35 -6.58
CA MET A 90 4.43 4.05 -6.02
C MET A 90 4.98 3.25 -4.83
N THR A 91 5.97 2.40 -5.09
CA THR A 91 6.62 1.58 -4.06
C THR A 91 7.69 2.38 -3.31
N LEU A 92 7.60 2.43 -1.99
CA LEU A 92 8.48 3.20 -1.12
C LEU A 92 9.38 2.32 -0.25
N ALA A 93 10.68 2.64 -0.24
CA ALA A 93 11.67 2.08 0.68
C ALA A 93 11.76 2.89 1.99
N ALA A 94 12.30 2.27 3.04
CA ALA A 94 12.56 2.94 4.31
C ALA A 94 14.01 3.43 4.37
N SER A 95 14.22 4.59 5.01
CA SER A 95 15.54 5.14 5.31
C SER A 95 15.52 5.78 6.71
N TYR A 96 16.70 6.14 7.21
CA TYR A 96 16.85 6.76 8.52
C TYR A 96 16.93 8.29 8.40
N LEU A 97 16.45 8.97 9.44
CA LEU A 97 16.68 10.40 9.64
C LEU A 97 18.01 10.62 10.37
N ASP A 98 18.50 11.86 10.36
CA ASP A 98 19.67 12.31 11.12
C ASP A 98 19.47 12.28 12.64
N LYS A 99 18.22 12.24 13.11
CA LYS A 99 17.85 12.14 14.53
C LYS A 99 17.89 10.70 15.04
N SER A 100 18.58 10.47 16.15
CA SER A 100 18.59 9.20 16.89
C SER A 100 18.03 9.36 18.32
N PHE A 101 17.52 8.27 18.88
CA PHE A 101 16.98 8.22 20.25
C PHE A 101 17.79 7.21 21.08
N PRO A 102 18.91 7.60 21.68
CA PRO A 102 19.70 6.70 22.53
C PRO A 102 18.99 6.46 23.87
N SER A 103 18.90 5.19 24.29
CA SER A 103 18.54 4.81 25.67
C SER A 103 19.77 4.21 26.35
N THR A 104 20.13 4.72 27.53
CA THR A 104 21.15 4.15 28.42
C THR A 104 20.67 2.88 29.09
#